data_AF-X6N4U6-F1
#
_entry.id   AF-X6N4U6-F1
#
_cell.length_a   1.000
_cell.length_b   1.000
_cell.length_c   1.000
_cell.angle_alpha   90.00
_cell.angle_beta   90.00
_cell.angle_gamma   90.00
#
_symmetry.space_group_name_H-M   'P 1'
#
loop_
_entity.id
_entity.type
_entity.pdbx_description
1 polymer ?
#
loop_
_entity_poly.entity_id
_entity_poly.type
_entity_poly.pdbx_seq_one_letter_code
_entity_poly.pdbx_strand_id
1 'polypeptide(L)'
;MDDNDDAFSFRVLINDEHIEIEEMGLYCLYVIKSKIIILNEITIDGNVYVVNCEIRCKGNNVNITTQLYVTNHAIISQSLIQSMSPIQWNAKMHHDILVQMQHFQDKVGNYANDQYEDAVSCLNEALQFAMDNFGVSHPLIGLFYCFIGVFYRNASRYDEAIAYFETALHFFLNIFGNIHLHIGNTLYNLGSLFFDKADYDTAIECYEYSLKIRKYILKINDIYIGNCCWELGVSFEQKGNLHKARQYYEESWKTYNKEKRDSMSLLIIKLKEYAI
;
A
#
# COMPACT_ATOMS: atom_id res chain seq x y z
N MET A 1 13.40 -31.62 15.81
CA MET A 1 13.14 -30.63 14.74
C MET A 1 11.95 -29.86 15.23
N ASP A 2 12.20 -28.63 15.65
CA ASP A 2 11.67 -28.05 16.89
C ASP A 2 10.21 -27.59 16.85
N ASP A 3 9.39 -28.13 17.75
CA ASP A 3 8.05 -27.66 18.15
C ASP A 3 8.06 -26.26 18.81
N ASN A 4 9.22 -25.61 18.92
CA ASN A 4 9.41 -24.32 19.61
C ASN A 4 9.41 -23.11 18.66
N ASP A 5 9.43 -23.34 17.34
CA ASP A 5 9.46 -22.26 16.35
C ASP A 5 8.07 -21.60 16.13
N ASP A 6 6.98 -22.32 16.41
CA ASP A 6 5.62 -21.78 16.18
C ASP A 6 5.29 -20.59 17.09
N ALA A 7 5.85 -20.56 18.31
CA ALA A 7 5.68 -19.45 19.24
C ALA A 7 6.27 -18.12 18.71
N PHE A 8 7.27 -18.20 17.82
CA PHE A 8 7.92 -17.03 17.23
C PHE A 8 7.37 -16.68 15.83
N SER A 9 6.36 -17.42 15.35
CA SER A 9 5.71 -17.14 14.08
C SER A 9 5.03 -15.78 14.11
N PHE A 10 5.22 -14.96 13.08
CA PHE A 10 4.57 -13.66 12.94
C PHE A 10 3.04 -13.77 13.12
N ARG A 11 2.42 -14.81 12.56
CA ARG A 11 0.97 -15.03 12.68
C ARG A 11 0.52 -15.30 14.13
N VAL A 12 1.38 -15.90 14.95
CA VAL A 12 1.09 -16.12 16.37
C VAL A 12 1.29 -14.82 17.14
N LEU A 13 2.41 -14.15 16.89
CA LEU A 13 2.76 -12.90 17.58
C LEU A 13 1.75 -11.76 17.34
N ILE A 14 1.15 -11.67 16.14
CA ILE A 14 0.11 -10.65 15.87
C ILE A 14 -1.23 -10.93 16.54
N ASN A 15 -1.46 -12.16 17.01
CA ASN A 15 -2.69 -12.57 17.67
C ASN A 15 -2.51 -12.68 19.20
N ASP A 16 -1.37 -12.23 19.73
CA ASP A 16 -1.12 -12.15 21.17
C ASP A 16 -2.02 -11.07 21.80
N GLU A 17 -2.63 -11.36 22.95
CA GLU A 17 -3.53 -10.43 23.64
C GLU A 17 -2.82 -9.15 24.14
N HIS A 18 -1.49 -9.16 24.20
CA HIS A 18 -0.67 -8.03 24.64
C HIS A 18 -0.06 -7.21 23.49
N ILE A 19 -0.45 -7.47 22.24
CA ILE A 19 0.07 -6.70 21.12
C ILE A 19 -0.47 -5.26 21.12
N GLU A 20 0.44 -4.31 20.93
CA GLU A 20 0.12 -2.91 20.72
C GLU A 20 -0.22 -2.71 19.23
N ILE A 21 -1.47 -2.36 18.93
CA ILE A 21 -1.97 -2.06 17.58
C ILE A 21 -2.50 -0.62 17.57
N GLU A 22 -2.05 0.16 16.60
CA GLU A 22 -2.57 1.51 16.32
C GLU A 22 -3.20 1.52 14.92
N GLU A 23 -4.49 1.87 14.84
CA GLU A 23 -5.22 1.95 13.57
C GLU A 23 -5.07 3.35 12.96
N MET A 24 -4.53 3.43 11.76
CA MET A 24 -4.27 4.65 11.00
C MET A 24 -5.02 4.61 9.66
N GLY A 25 -6.35 4.77 9.73
CA GLY A 25 -7.22 4.71 8.55
C GLY A 25 -7.25 3.32 7.91
N LEU A 26 -6.61 3.16 6.74
CA LEU A 26 -6.55 1.88 6.01
C LEU A 26 -5.34 1.00 6.41
N TYR A 27 -4.47 1.49 7.30
CA TYR A 27 -3.26 0.78 7.73
C TYR A 27 -3.26 0.56 9.25
N CYS A 28 -2.60 -0.52 9.70
CA CYS A 28 -2.40 -0.81 11.12
C CYS A 28 -0.91 -0.85 11.42
N LEU A 29 -0.48 -0.18 12.48
CA LEU A 29 0.85 -0.32 13.06
C LEU A 29 0.82 -1.46 14.07
N TYR A 30 1.63 -2.49 13.84
CA TYR A 30 1.82 -3.60 14.77
C TYR A 30 3.17 -3.46 15.49
N VAL A 31 3.15 -3.36 16.82
CA VAL A 31 4.38 -3.35 17.62
C VAL A 31 4.60 -4.75 18.22
N ILE A 32 5.48 -5.52 17.56
CA ILE A 32 5.81 -6.89 17.99
C ILE A 32 7.10 -6.87 18.80
N LYS A 33 7.00 -7.19 20.09
CA LYS A 33 8.15 -7.25 21.01
C LYS A 33 8.69 -8.67 21.09
N SER A 34 9.63 -9.02 20.20
CA SER A 34 10.32 -10.31 20.22
C SER A 34 11.78 -10.20 19.77
N LYS A 35 12.64 -11.08 20.29
CA LYS A 35 14.04 -11.21 19.84
C LYS A 35 14.15 -11.93 18.50
N ILE A 36 13.23 -12.84 18.22
CA ILE A 36 13.18 -13.65 16.99
C ILE A 36 11.75 -13.61 16.46
N ILE A 37 11.61 -13.33 15.17
CA ILE A 37 10.32 -13.36 14.47
C ILE A 37 10.48 -14.22 13.22
N ILE A 38 9.58 -15.18 13.05
CA ILE A 38 9.57 -16.11 11.92
C ILE A 38 8.46 -15.71 10.96
N LEU A 39 8.85 -15.27 9.76
CA LEU A 39 7.96 -15.02 8.63
C LEU A 39 7.78 -16.34 7.86
N ASN A 40 6.58 -16.90 7.87
CA ASN A 40 6.27 -18.15 7.19
C ASN A 40 5.20 -17.93 6.11
N GLU A 41 5.59 -18.06 4.84
CA GLU A 41 4.72 -17.92 3.66
C GLU A 41 3.75 -16.72 3.76
N ILE A 42 4.30 -15.52 3.94
CA ILE A 42 3.54 -14.30 4.19
C ILE A 42 3.98 -13.15 3.28
N THR A 43 2.99 -12.36 2.84
CA THR A 43 3.21 -11.06 2.21
C THR A 43 2.76 -9.98 3.18
N ILE A 44 3.68 -9.10 3.57
CA ILE A 44 3.39 -7.92 4.39
C ILE A 44 3.25 -6.75 3.43
N ASP A 45 2.04 -6.20 3.33
CA ASP A 45 1.77 -5.02 2.52
C ASP A 45 2.06 -3.74 3.31
N GLY A 46 3.31 -3.27 3.27
CA GLY A 46 3.73 -2.09 4.00
C GLY A 46 5.22 -2.07 4.35
N ASN A 47 5.57 -1.20 5.29
CA ASN A 47 6.92 -1.08 5.81
C ASN A 47 7.14 -2.04 6.98
N VAL A 48 8.28 -2.71 7.00
CA VAL A 48 8.71 -3.53 8.13
C VAL A 48 9.93 -2.88 8.74
N TYR A 49 9.91 -2.75 10.06
CA TYR A 49 11.04 -2.21 10.79
C TYR A 49 11.58 -3.22 11.80
N VAL A 50 12.85 -3.58 11.63
CA VAL A 50 13.54 -4.61 12.41
C VAL A 50 14.51 -3.92 13.36
N VAL A 51 14.11 -3.83 14.63
CA VAL A 51 14.84 -3.09 15.67
C VAL A 51 15.52 -4.06 16.61
N ASN A 52 16.82 -4.24 16.41
CA ASN A 52 17.73 -5.09 17.19
C ASN A 52 17.18 -6.52 17.44
N CYS A 53 16.50 -7.09 16.43
CA CYS A 53 15.95 -8.44 16.49
C CYS A 53 16.28 -9.24 15.23
N GLU A 54 16.00 -10.55 15.28
CA GLU A 54 16.25 -11.49 14.20
C GLU A 54 14.97 -11.82 13.43
N ILE A 55 15.02 -11.69 12.09
CA ILE A 55 13.96 -12.11 11.18
C ILE A 55 14.38 -13.39 10.44
N ARG A 56 13.66 -14.47 10.72
CA ARG A 56 13.81 -15.76 10.04
C ARG A 56 12.72 -15.93 8.99
N CYS A 57 13.07 -16.35 7.78
CA CYS A 57 12.11 -16.70 6.75
C CYS A 57 11.97 -18.22 6.66
N LYS A 58 10.74 -18.73 6.72
CA LYS A 58 10.39 -20.12 6.42
C LYS A 58 9.57 -20.18 5.13
N GLY A 59 9.92 -21.14 4.27
CA GLY A 59 9.33 -21.28 2.94
C GLY A 59 9.91 -20.29 1.92
N ASN A 60 9.41 -20.38 0.70
CA ASN A 60 9.92 -19.61 -0.45
C ASN A 60 9.15 -18.31 -0.71
N ASN A 61 8.01 -18.10 -0.05
CA ASN A 61 7.08 -17.02 -0.34
C ASN A 61 6.97 -16.02 0.81
N VAL A 62 8.07 -15.37 1.17
CA VAL A 62 8.07 -14.21 2.08
C VAL A 62 8.33 -12.95 1.29
N ASN A 63 7.42 -11.99 1.36
CA ASN A 63 7.54 -10.74 0.63
C ASN A 63 7.12 -9.54 1.51
N ILE A 64 7.81 -8.42 1.36
CA ILE A 64 7.43 -7.13 1.95
C ILE A 64 7.27 -6.17 0.76
N THR A 65 6.14 -5.51 0.63
CA THR A 65 5.81 -4.81 -0.63
C THR A 65 6.38 -3.39 -0.72
N THR A 66 6.76 -2.78 0.41
CA THR A 66 7.16 -1.37 0.46
C THR A 66 8.64 -1.22 0.83
N GLN A 67 9.01 -1.22 2.12
CA GLN A 67 10.39 -1.04 2.56
C GLN A 67 10.73 -1.88 3.79
N LEU A 68 11.99 -2.27 3.92
CA LEU A 68 12.53 -2.98 5.08
C LEU A 68 13.61 -2.13 5.74
N TYR A 69 13.32 -1.65 6.95
CA TYR A 69 14.25 -0.87 7.75
C TYR A 69 14.91 -1.74 8.82
N VAL A 70 16.22 -1.62 9.01
CA VAL A 70 16.99 -2.48 9.92
C VAL A 70 17.96 -1.67 10.75
N THR A 71 18.01 -1.89 12.06
CA THR A 71 19.07 -1.33 12.91
C THR A 71 20.39 -2.10 12.74
N ASN A 72 21.51 -1.52 13.20
CA ASN A 72 22.85 -2.15 13.09
C ASN A 72 22.94 -3.55 13.70
N HIS A 73 22.10 -3.89 14.68
CA HIS A 73 22.12 -5.19 15.36
C HIS A 73 20.98 -6.12 14.90
N ALA A 74 20.24 -5.74 13.86
CA ALA A 74 19.22 -6.61 13.30
C ALA A 74 19.86 -7.70 12.45
N ILE A 75 19.32 -8.93 12.54
CA ILE A 75 19.78 -10.09 11.77
C ILE A 75 18.66 -10.51 10.84
N ILE A 76 18.88 -10.49 9.53
CA ILE A 76 17.84 -10.80 8.54
C ILE A 76 18.24 -12.02 7.74
N SER A 77 17.26 -12.89 7.47
CA SER A 77 17.43 -14.03 6.57
C SER A 77 17.90 -13.61 5.19
N GLN A 78 18.88 -14.35 4.66
CA GLN A 78 19.48 -14.05 3.36
C GLN A 78 18.45 -14.04 2.21
N SER A 79 17.42 -14.89 2.27
CA SER A 79 16.34 -14.94 1.27
C SER A 79 15.58 -13.62 1.17
N LEU A 80 15.39 -12.91 2.29
CA LEU A 80 14.71 -11.62 2.32
C LEU A 80 15.64 -10.48 1.85
N ILE A 81 16.94 -10.56 2.20
CA ILE A 81 17.95 -9.61 1.70
C ILE A 81 18.10 -9.74 0.16
N GLN A 82 17.91 -10.93 -0.38
CA GLN A 82 17.95 -11.17 -1.82
C GLN A 82 16.72 -10.62 -2.55
N SER A 83 15.54 -10.61 -1.92
CA SER A 83 14.33 -10.05 -2.51
C SER A 83 14.23 -8.53 -2.36
N MET A 84 14.85 -7.95 -1.33
CA MET A 84 14.86 -6.51 -1.11
C MET A 84 16.09 -6.02 -0.34
N SER A 85 16.56 -4.83 -0.68
CA SER A 85 17.68 -4.18 0.01
C SER A 85 17.22 -3.55 1.33
N PRO A 86 17.78 -3.96 2.49
CA PRO A 86 17.47 -3.32 3.77
C PRO A 86 17.98 -1.88 3.83
N ILE A 87 17.20 -1.00 4.45
CA ILE A 87 17.52 0.41 4.69
C ILE A 87 17.94 0.56 6.16
N GLN A 88 19.05 1.24 6.42
CA GLN A 88 19.52 1.41 7.79
C GLN A 88 18.59 2.32 8.61
N TRP A 89 18.01 1.77 9.69
CA TRP A 89 17.24 2.53 10.67
C TRP A 89 18.18 3.45 11.46
N ASN A 90 17.85 4.74 11.45
CA ASN A 90 18.37 5.79 12.34
C ASN A 90 17.21 6.37 13.17
N ALA A 91 17.26 6.27 14.50
CA ALA A 91 16.18 6.69 15.40
C ALA A 91 15.73 8.14 15.21
N LYS A 92 16.67 9.07 14.97
CA LYS A 92 16.35 10.47 14.70
C LYS A 92 15.58 10.64 13.39
N MET A 93 15.90 9.84 12.37
CA MET A 93 15.23 9.88 11.07
C MET A 93 13.94 9.06 11.02
N HIS A 94 13.82 7.97 11.76
CA HIS A 94 12.71 7.02 11.58
C HIS A 94 11.70 7.07 12.72
N HIS A 95 12.03 7.61 13.90
CA HIS A 95 11.05 7.80 14.96
C HIS A 95 10.54 9.24 14.94
N ASP A 96 11.42 10.21 15.16
CA ASP A 96 11.00 11.60 15.38
C ASP A 96 10.38 12.23 14.11
N ILE A 97 10.90 11.90 12.93
CA ILE A 97 10.30 12.33 11.68
C ILE A 97 9.00 11.61 11.40
N LEU A 98 8.89 10.30 11.65
CA LEU A 98 7.63 9.59 11.43
C LEU A 98 6.53 10.12 12.36
N VAL A 99 6.85 10.47 13.61
CA VAL A 99 5.91 11.15 14.52
C VAL A 99 5.49 12.52 13.98
N GLN A 100 6.42 13.31 13.45
CA GLN A 100 6.09 14.57 12.80
C GLN A 100 5.25 14.36 11.53
N MET A 101 5.50 13.30 10.78
CA MET A 101 4.73 12.92 9.59
C MET A 101 3.33 12.43 9.96
N GLN A 102 3.19 11.65 11.03
CA GLN A 102 1.90 11.24 11.57
C GLN A 102 1.11 12.47 12.03
N HIS A 103 1.77 13.41 12.72
CA HIS A 103 1.14 14.69 13.05
C HIS A 103 0.69 15.46 11.79
N PHE A 104 1.49 15.48 10.71
CA PHE A 104 1.05 16.05 9.44
C PHE A 104 -0.13 15.29 8.83
N GLN A 105 -0.14 13.95 8.88
CA GLN A 105 -1.22 13.12 8.39
C GLN A 105 -2.52 13.32 9.18
N ASP A 106 -2.46 13.39 10.50
CA ASP A 106 -3.60 13.64 11.37
C ASP A 106 -4.16 15.05 11.12
N LYS A 107 -3.27 16.04 11.02
CA LYS A 107 -3.65 17.41 10.67
C LYS A 107 -4.33 17.47 9.30
N VAL A 108 -3.82 16.71 8.33
CA VAL A 108 -4.39 16.60 6.99
C VAL A 108 -5.75 15.87 6.98
N GLY A 109 -5.89 14.79 7.75
CA GLY A 109 -7.12 14.02 7.89
C GLY A 109 -8.25 14.78 8.60
N ASN A 110 -7.90 15.81 9.37
CA ASN A 110 -8.85 16.70 10.04
C ASN A 110 -9.40 17.82 9.14
N TYR A 111 -8.82 18.07 7.96
CA TYR A 111 -9.37 19.07 7.05
C TYR A 111 -10.59 18.52 6.32
N ALA A 112 -11.72 19.22 6.46
CA ALA A 112 -12.88 19.00 5.60
C ALA A 112 -12.55 19.43 4.15
N ASN A 113 -13.31 18.94 3.17
CA ASN A 113 -13.11 19.25 1.74
C ASN A 113 -13.00 20.76 1.44
N ASP A 114 -13.61 21.61 2.27
CA ASP A 114 -13.59 23.07 2.10
C ASP A 114 -12.29 23.75 2.58
N GLN A 115 -11.37 23.00 3.20
CA GLN A 115 -10.08 23.49 3.72
C GLN A 115 -8.87 22.92 2.97
N TYR A 116 -9.05 22.58 1.70
CA TYR A 116 -8.00 21.93 0.90
C TYR A 116 -6.72 22.78 0.78
N GLU A 117 -6.81 24.11 0.81
CA GLU A 117 -5.62 25.00 0.74
C GLU A 117 -4.72 24.85 1.97
N ASP A 118 -5.31 24.76 3.17
CA ASP A 118 -4.58 24.51 4.42
C ASP A 118 -3.95 23.12 4.41
N ALA A 119 -4.65 22.12 3.87
CA ALA A 119 -4.15 20.77 3.70
C ALA A 119 -2.94 20.73 2.74
N VAL A 120 -3.04 21.40 1.60
CA VAL A 120 -1.95 21.48 0.61
C VAL A 120 -0.75 22.25 1.18
N SER A 121 -0.97 23.34 1.92
CA SER A 121 0.13 24.06 2.60
C SER A 121 0.85 23.15 3.59
N CYS A 122 0.10 22.44 4.42
CA CYS A 122 0.60 21.48 5.40
C CYS A 122 1.39 20.33 4.74
N LEU A 123 0.92 19.82 3.60
CA LEU A 123 1.61 18.79 2.83
C LEU A 123 2.89 19.30 2.17
N ASN A 124 2.94 20.56 1.72
CA ASN A 124 4.16 21.17 1.18
C ASN A 124 5.24 21.35 2.26
N GLU A 125 4.85 21.73 3.48
CA GLU A 125 5.77 21.77 4.62
C GLU A 125 6.32 20.37 4.94
N ALA A 126 5.46 19.35 4.96
CA ALA A 126 5.85 17.96 5.20
C ALA A 126 6.77 17.41 4.09
N LEU A 127 6.50 17.78 2.84
CA LEU A 127 7.32 17.46 1.67
C LEU A 127 8.72 18.06 1.80
N GLN A 128 8.84 19.36 2.08
CA GLN A 128 10.13 20.01 2.26
C GLN A 128 10.90 19.40 3.44
N PHE A 129 10.21 19.15 4.56
CA PHE A 129 10.79 18.49 5.71
C PHE A 129 11.34 17.10 5.36
N ALA A 130 10.60 16.31 4.59
CA ALA A 130 11.06 15.00 4.14
C ALA A 130 12.26 15.10 3.19
N MET A 131 12.29 16.09 2.30
CA MET A 131 13.44 16.32 1.41
C MET A 131 14.71 16.69 2.20
N ASP A 132 14.58 17.58 3.18
CA ASP A 132 15.71 18.07 3.98
C ASP A 132 16.32 16.97 4.85
N ASN A 133 15.48 16.05 5.35
CA ASN A 133 15.92 15.03 6.29
C ASN A 133 16.21 13.67 5.65
N PHE A 134 15.38 13.20 4.71
CA PHE A 134 15.58 11.88 4.09
C PHE A 134 16.30 11.94 2.74
N GLY A 135 16.45 13.15 2.19
CA GLY A 135 17.00 13.36 0.85
C GLY A 135 15.96 13.21 -0.25
N VAL A 136 16.28 13.77 -1.41
CA VAL A 136 15.36 13.96 -2.54
C VAL A 136 14.92 12.69 -3.25
N SER A 137 15.43 11.52 -2.87
CA SER A 137 15.07 10.22 -3.46
C SER A 137 14.26 9.35 -2.53
N HIS A 138 13.79 9.87 -1.39
CA HIS A 138 13.01 9.08 -0.45
C HIS A 138 11.55 8.88 -0.96
N PRO A 139 10.99 7.65 -0.94
CA PRO A 139 9.65 7.38 -1.47
C PRO A 139 8.50 8.22 -0.90
N LEU A 140 8.64 8.71 0.33
CA LEU A 140 7.66 9.60 0.97
C LEU A 140 7.42 10.89 0.18
N ILE A 141 8.42 11.39 -0.54
CA ILE A 141 8.28 12.57 -1.42
C ILE A 141 7.22 12.30 -2.50
N GLY A 142 7.27 11.14 -3.16
CA GLY A 142 6.28 10.74 -4.14
C GLY A 142 4.88 10.58 -3.55
N LEU A 143 4.79 10.09 -2.30
CA LEU A 143 3.52 9.96 -1.60
C LEU A 143 2.90 11.33 -1.28
N PHE A 144 3.69 12.31 -0.88
CA PHE A 144 3.19 13.67 -0.67
C PHE A 144 2.67 14.32 -1.96
N TYR A 145 3.34 14.11 -3.10
CA TYR A 145 2.80 14.56 -4.38
C TYR A 145 1.44 13.91 -4.67
N CYS A 146 1.28 12.61 -4.43
CA CYS A 146 -0.02 11.95 -4.56
C CYS A 146 -1.09 12.54 -3.63
N PHE A 147 -0.77 12.80 -2.36
CA PHE A 147 -1.74 13.37 -1.43
C PHE A 147 -2.17 14.77 -1.84
N ILE A 148 -1.23 15.62 -2.27
CA ILE A 148 -1.54 16.95 -2.80
C ILE A 148 -2.47 16.82 -4.02
N GLY A 149 -2.18 15.88 -4.92
CA GLY A 149 -3.04 15.57 -6.07
C GLY A 149 -4.47 15.17 -5.68
N VAL A 150 -4.64 14.36 -4.62
CA VAL A 150 -5.98 13.99 -4.09
C VAL A 150 -6.74 15.22 -3.59
N PHE A 151 -6.10 16.13 -2.87
CA PHE A 151 -6.77 17.36 -2.39
C PHE A 151 -7.22 18.25 -3.55
N TYR A 152 -6.39 18.43 -4.57
CA TYR A 152 -6.81 19.16 -5.78
C TYR A 152 -7.95 18.46 -6.51
N ARG A 153 -7.95 17.13 -6.61
CA ARG A 153 -9.05 16.35 -7.19
C ARG A 153 -10.36 16.59 -6.42
N ASN A 154 -10.33 16.51 -5.09
CA ASN A 154 -11.50 16.71 -4.24
C ASN A 154 -12.04 18.15 -4.35
N ALA A 155 -11.17 19.12 -4.60
CA ALA A 155 -11.52 20.50 -4.90
C ALA A 155 -11.93 20.73 -6.37
N SER A 156 -12.10 19.67 -7.17
CA SER A 156 -12.42 19.70 -8.61
C SER A 156 -11.42 20.49 -9.47
N ARG A 157 -10.18 20.68 -8.97
CA ARG A 157 -9.05 21.31 -9.67
C ARG A 157 -8.25 20.23 -10.41
N TYR A 158 -8.85 19.70 -11.46
CA TYR A 158 -8.36 18.49 -12.13
C TYR A 158 -7.01 18.66 -12.82
N ASP A 159 -6.70 19.83 -13.39
CA ASP A 159 -5.42 20.06 -14.08
C ASP A 159 -4.25 20.07 -13.09
N GLU A 160 -4.44 20.71 -11.93
CA GLU A 160 -3.45 20.69 -10.85
C GLU A 160 -3.29 19.28 -10.28
N ALA A 161 -4.39 18.55 -10.08
CA ALA A 161 -4.33 17.17 -9.60
C ALA A 161 -3.52 16.28 -10.55
N ILE A 162 -3.77 16.39 -11.87
CA ILE A 162 -3.03 15.64 -12.90
C ILE A 162 -1.54 15.96 -12.83
N ALA A 163 -1.16 17.24 -12.77
CA ALA A 163 0.25 17.65 -12.72
C ALA A 163 0.99 17.04 -11.50
N TYR A 164 0.34 17.00 -10.33
CA TYR A 164 0.92 16.38 -9.14
C TYR A 164 1.02 14.86 -9.24
N PHE A 165 0.01 14.18 -9.79
CA PHE A 165 0.09 12.74 -9.99
C PHE A 165 1.12 12.36 -11.07
N GLU A 166 1.27 13.13 -12.14
CA GLU A 166 2.34 12.91 -13.14
C GLU A 166 3.74 13.09 -12.52
N THR A 167 3.90 14.10 -11.67
CA THR A 167 5.14 14.31 -10.91
C THR A 167 5.43 13.13 -9.99
N ALA A 168 4.42 12.63 -9.27
CA ALA A 168 4.54 11.45 -8.42
C ALA A 168 4.88 10.19 -9.25
N LEU A 169 4.24 10.02 -10.41
CA LEU A 169 4.47 8.89 -11.30
C LEU A 169 5.91 8.86 -11.79
N HIS A 170 6.42 9.98 -12.30
CA HIS A 170 7.80 10.12 -12.73
C HIS A 170 8.78 9.85 -11.58
N PHE A 171 8.48 10.36 -10.38
CA PHE A 171 9.27 10.12 -9.19
C PHE A 171 9.37 8.62 -8.84
N PHE A 172 8.23 7.93 -8.79
CA PHE A 172 8.20 6.49 -8.47
C PHE A 172 8.84 5.63 -9.56
N LEU A 173 8.68 5.99 -10.84
CA LEU A 173 9.37 5.31 -11.94
C LEU A 173 10.89 5.39 -11.79
N ASN A 174 11.42 6.54 -11.38
CA ASN A 174 12.86 6.72 -11.18
C ASN A 174 13.42 5.90 -10.01
N ILE A 175 12.65 5.72 -8.94
CA ILE A 175 13.11 5.01 -7.74
C ILE A 175 12.92 3.51 -7.85
N PHE A 176 11.77 3.08 -8.36
CA PHE A 176 11.35 1.68 -8.31
C PHE A 176 11.38 0.98 -9.68
N GLY A 177 11.70 1.70 -10.75
CA GLY A 177 11.55 1.20 -12.11
C GLY A 177 10.07 1.07 -12.50
N ASN A 178 9.72 0.06 -13.30
CA ASN A 178 8.40 0.02 -13.96
C ASN A 178 7.32 -0.77 -13.19
N ILE A 179 7.70 -1.46 -12.11
CA ILE A 179 6.81 -2.39 -11.41
C ILE A 179 6.87 -2.09 -9.91
N HIS A 180 5.89 -1.31 -9.43
CA HIS A 180 5.71 -1.00 -8.02
C HIS A 180 4.25 -0.61 -7.73
N LEU A 181 3.71 -0.93 -6.55
CA LEU A 181 2.31 -0.63 -6.22
C LEU A 181 2.01 0.87 -6.21
N HIS A 182 2.95 1.71 -5.76
CA HIS A 182 2.78 3.17 -5.84
C HIS A 182 2.58 3.68 -7.28
N ILE A 183 3.25 3.07 -8.27
CA ILE A 183 3.06 3.40 -9.69
C ILE A 183 1.64 2.99 -10.12
N GLY A 184 1.22 1.77 -9.77
CA GLY A 184 -0.13 1.29 -10.05
C GLY A 184 -1.22 2.18 -9.42
N ASN A 185 -1.04 2.62 -8.17
CA ASN A 185 -1.98 3.51 -7.48
C ASN A 185 -2.02 4.90 -8.14
N THR A 186 -0.86 5.44 -8.52
CA THR A 186 -0.78 6.75 -9.17
C THR A 186 -1.45 6.72 -10.54
N LEU A 187 -1.20 5.67 -11.35
CA LEU A 187 -1.85 5.46 -12.64
C LEU A 187 -3.37 5.30 -12.50
N TYR A 188 -3.84 4.62 -11.45
CA TYR A 188 -5.27 4.51 -11.18
C TYR A 188 -5.92 5.87 -10.92
N ASN A 189 -5.28 6.72 -10.10
CA ASN A 189 -5.79 8.06 -9.82
C ASN A 189 -5.76 8.97 -11.07
N LEU A 190 -4.71 8.89 -11.88
CA LEU A 190 -4.66 9.56 -13.19
C LEU A 190 -5.80 9.08 -14.10
N GLY A 191 -6.02 7.77 -14.16
CA GLY A 191 -7.13 7.19 -14.93
C GLY A 191 -8.48 7.78 -14.51
N SER A 192 -8.72 7.92 -13.20
CA SER A 192 -9.95 8.55 -12.70
C SER A 192 -10.06 10.01 -13.08
N LEU A 193 -8.98 10.79 -13.04
CA LEU A 193 -9.00 12.19 -13.44
C LEU A 193 -9.27 12.37 -14.93
N PHE A 194 -8.65 11.55 -15.78
CA PHE A 194 -8.92 11.57 -17.21
C PHE A 194 -10.37 11.13 -17.52
N PHE A 195 -10.88 10.14 -16.79
CA PHE A 195 -12.29 9.74 -16.88
C PHE A 195 -13.23 10.87 -16.50
N ASP A 196 -12.97 11.57 -15.38
CA ASP A 196 -13.77 12.72 -14.92
C ASP A 196 -13.76 13.87 -15.95
N LYS A 197 -12.69 13.98 -16.76
CA LYS A 197 -12.57 14.91 -17.90
C LYS A 197 -13.16 14.38 -19.22
N ALA A 198 -13.80 13.21 -19.19
CA ALA A 198 -14.31 12.49 -20.36
C ALA A 198 -13.23 12.10 -21.40
N ASP A 199 -11.95 12.09 -21.02
CA ASP A 199 -10.86 11.53 -21.81
C ASP A 199 -10.75 10.03 -21.53
N TYR A 200 -11.70 9.27 -22.06
CA TYR A 200 -11.82 7.84 -21.80
C TYR A 200 -10.67 7.03 -22.41
N ASP A 201 -10.02 7.55 -23.45
CA ASP A 201 -8.88 6.87 -24.08
C ASP A 201 -7.66 6.85 -23.15
N THR A 202 -7.26 8.02 -22.65
CA THR A 202 -6.14 8.09 -21.70
C THR A 202 -6.49 7.44 -20.36
N ALA A 203 -7.75 7.52 -19.92
CA ALA A 203 -8.21 6.81 -18.72
C ALA A 203 -8.00 5.29 -18.83
N ILE A 204 -8.41 4.70 -19.97
CA ILE A 204 -8.24 3.27 -20.23
C ILE A 204 -6.76 2.87 -20.21
N GLU A 205 -5.89 3.62 -20.89
CA GLU A 205 -4.44 3.33 -20.89
C GLU A 205 -3.87 3.32 -19.47
N CYS A 206 -4.23 4.32 -18.67
CA CYS A 206 -3.82 4.43 -17.28
C CYS A 206 -4.30 3.24 -16.44
N TYR A 207 -5.59 2.89 -16.57
CA TYR A 207 -6.17 1.76 -15.84
C TYR A 207 -5.63 0.40 -16.28
N GLU A 208 -5.41 0.16 -17.59
CA GLU A 208 -4.84 -1.09 -18.08
C GLU A 208 -3.40 -1.28 -17.56
N TYR A 209 -2.60 -0.21 -17.51
CA TYR A 209 -1.26 -0.29 -16.95
C TYR A 209 -1.29 -0.50 -15.43
N SER A 210 -2.16 0.22 -14.71
CA SER A 210 -2.38 -0.03 -13.29
C SER A 210 -2.78 -1.48 -13.00
N LEU A 211 -3.73 -2.03 -13.78
CA LEU A 211 -4.17 -3.42 -13.69
C LEU A 211 -3.04 -4.41 -13.94
N LYS A 212 -2.17 -4.14 -14.92
CA LYS A 212 -1.00 -4.99 -15.22
C LYS A 212 -0.03 -5.06 -14.04
N ILE A 213 0.27 -3.92 -13.42
CA ILE A 213 1.14 -3.87 -12.24
C ILE A 213 0.49 -4.61 -11.07
N ARG A 214 -0.80 -4.34 -10.81
CA ARG A 214 -1.54 -4.97 -9.70
C ARG A 214 -1.64 -6.49 -9.87
N LYS A 215 -1.93 -6.99 -11.08
CA LYS A 215 -1.93 -8.44 -11.37
C LYS A 215 -0.55 -9.10 -11.22
N TYR A 216 0.53 -8.34 -11.44
CA TYR A 216 1.89 -8.86 -11.29
C TYR A 216 2.29 -8.97 -9.81
N ILE A 217 1.95 -7.97 -8.99
CA ILE A 217 2.39 -7.90 -7.58
C ILE A 217 1.39 -8.58 -6.63
N LEU A 218 0.10 -8.42 -6.87
CA LEU A 218 -0.98 -8.86 -5.99
C LEU A 218 -1.51 -10.23 -6.42
N LYS A 219 -2.21 -10.91 -5.49
CA LYS A 219 -2.92 -12.14 -5.81
C LYS A 219 -4.11 -11.82 -6.70
N ILE A 220 -4.49 -12.77 -7.57
CA ILE A 220 -5.53 -12.57 -8.59
C ILE A 220 -6.92 -12.18 -8.05
N ASN A 221 -7.16 -12.32 -6.74
CA ASN A 221 -8.43 -12.01 -6.07
C ASN A 221 -8.37 -10.71 -5.24
N ASP A 222 -7.38 -9.86 -5.47
CA ASP A 222 -7.22 -8.63 -4.70
C ASP A 222 -8.25 -7.55 -5.09
N ILE A 223 -8.88 -6.90 -4.11
CA ILE A 223 -9.88 -5.85 -4.31
C ILE A 223 -9.39 -4.74 -5.25
N TYR A 224 -8.10 -4.42 -5.22
CA TYR A 224 -7.50 -3.41 -6.08
C TYR A 224 -7.49 -3.82 -7.56
N ILE A 225 -7.40 -5.12 -7.86
CA ILE A 225 -7.56 -5.65 -9.23
C ILE A 225 -9.04 -5.50 -9.64
N GLY A 226 -9.96 -5.84 -8.74
CA GLY A 226 -11.41 -5.72 -8.97
C GLY A 226 -11.83 -4.28 -9.30
N ASN A 227 -11.30 -3.31 -8.57
CA ASN A 227 -11.55 -1.87 -8.80
C ASN A 227 -11.04 -1.43 -10.17
N CYS A 228 -9.82 -1.81 -10.58
CA CYS A 228 -9.32 -1.47 -11.92
C CYS A 228 -10.17 -2.06 -13.04
N CYS A 229 -10.59 -3.32 -12.90
CA CYS A 229 -11.48 -3.96 -13.86
C CYS A 229 -12.84 -3.25 -13.91
N TRP A 230 -13.37 -2.80 -12.78
CA TRP A 230 -14.61 -2.02 -12.75
C TRP A 230 -14.48 -0.74 -13.56
N GLU A 231 -13.46 0.07 -13.28
CA GLU A 231 -13.22 1.35 -13.96
C GLU A 231 -12.97 1.19 -15.46
N LEU A 232 -12.26 0.12 -15.86
CA LEU A 232 -12.12 -0.24 -17.28
C LEU A 232 -13.47 -0.59 -17.90
N GLY A 233 -14.31 -1.34 -17.19
CA GLY A 233 -15.67 -1.67 -17.60
C GLY A 233 -16.48 -0.41 -17.91
N VAL A 234 -16.50 0.53 -16.96
CA VAL A 234 -17.20 1.82 -17.09
C VAL A 234 -16.62 2.64 -18.23
N SER A 235 -15.30 2.73 -18.35
CA SER A 235 -14.64 3.50 -19.41
C SER A 235 -14.95 2.96 -20.80
N PHE A 236 -14.93 1.63 -20.99
CA PHE A 236 -15.32 1.02 -22.27
C PHE A 236 -16.82 1.17 -22.57
N GLU A 237 -17.68 1.20 -21.56
CA GLU A 237 -19.11 1.47 -21.72
C GLU A 237 -19.36 2.90 -22.20
N GLN A 238 -18.68 3.90 -21.63
CA GLN A 238 -18.77 5.29 -22.08
C GLN A 238 -18.32 5.45 -23.55
N LYS A 239 -17.38 4.62 -24.00
CA LYS A 239 -16.96 4.55 -25.40
C LYS A 239 -17.90 3.74 -26.32
N GLY A 240 -18.97 3.17 -25.79
CA GLY A 240 -19.90 2.30 -26.52
C GLY A 240 -19.35 0.90 -26.82
N ASN A 241 -18.20 0.51 -26.28
CA ASN A 241 -17.64 -0.83 -26.45
C ASN A 241 -18.18 -1.78 -25.37
N LEU A 242 -19.46 -2.15 -25.52
CA LEU A 242 -20.17 -3.00 -24.58
C LEU A 242 -19.57 -4.40 -24.43
N HIS A 243 -18.89 -4.90 -25.46
CA HIS A 243 -18.22 -6.21 -25.40
C HIS A 243 -17.06 -6.19 -24.41
N LYS A 244 -16.12 -5.23 -24.56
CA LYS A 244 -15.01 -5.08 -23.61
C LYS A 244 -15.51 -4.69 -22.22
N ALA A 245 -16.49 -3.80 -22.13
CA ALA A 245 -17.09 -3.41 -20.86
C ALA A 245 -17.58 -4.64 -20.07
N ARG A 246 -18.36 -5.52 -20.73
CA ARG A 246 -18.84 -6.76 -20.12
C ARG A 246 -17.71 -7.67 -19.64
N GLN A 247 -16.65 -7.85 -20.45
CA GLN A 247 -15.52 -8.70 -20.06
C GLN A 247 -14.87 -8.20 -18.75
N TYR A 248 -14.65 -6.90 -18.65
CA TYR A 248 -14.05 -6.30 -17.46
C TYR A 248 -14.99 -6.30 -16.25
N TYR A 249 -16.30 -6.08 -16.44
CA TYR A 249 -17.28 -6.24 -15.37
C TYR A 249 -17.35 -7.68 -14.84
N GLU A 250 -17.29 -8.68 -15.72
CA GLU A 250 -17.23 -10.09 -15.32
C GLU A 250 -15.96 -10.41 -14.54
N GLU A 251 -14.82 -9.82 -14.92
CA GLU A 251 -13.56 -9.98 -14.20
C GLU A 251 -13.63 -9.34 -12.80
N SER A 252 -14.14 -8.10 -12.72
CA SER A 252 -14.36 -7.39 -11.45
C SER A 252 -15.26 -8.19 -10.49
N TRP A 253 -16.37 -8.71 -11.01
CA TRP A 253 -17.31 -9.52 -10.25
C TRP A 253 -16.69 -10.82 -9.71
N LYS A 254 -15.86 -11.49 -10.51
CA LYS A 254 -15.15 -12.72 -10.07
C LYS A 254 -14.22 -12.43 -8.89
N THR A 255 -13.53 -11.29 -8.91
CA THR A 255 -12.66 -10.86 -7.83
C THR A 255 -13.46 -10.69 -6.53
N TYR A 256 -14.52 -9.88 -6.55
CA TYR A 256 -15.32 -9.59 -5.35
C TYR A 256 -16.06 -10.81 -4.79
N ASN A 257 -16.59 -11.70 -5.65
CA ASN A 257 -17.35 -12.85 -5.16
C ASN A 257 -16.50 -13.97 -4.60
N LYS A 258 -15.27 -14.14 -5.09
CA LYS A 258 -14.37 -15.15 -4.55
C LYS A 258 -13.82 -14.72 -3.20
N GLU A 259 -13.54 -13.43 -3.02
CA GLU A 259 -13.24 -12.84 -1.71
C GLU A 259 -14.39 -13.09 -0.72
N LYS A 260 -15.64 -12.78 -1.10
CA LYS A 260 -16.82 -13.07 -0.26
C LYS A 260 -16.94 -14.55 0.12
N ARG A 261 -16.63 -15.47 -0.79
CA ARG A 261 -16.65 -16.92 -0.55
C ARG A 261 -15.49 -17.37 0.35
N ASP A 262 -14.33 -16.74 0.27
CA ASP A 262 -13.17 -17.01 1.11
C ASP A 262 -13.37 -16.42 2.52
N SER A 263 -13.95 -15.22 2.65
CA SER A 263 -14.37 -14.63 3.94
C SER A 263 -15.50 -15.42 4.61
N MET A 264 -16.46 -15.92 3.83
CA MET A 264 -17.58 -16.72 4.36
C MET A 264 -17.16 -18.16 4.68
N SER A 265 -16.16 -18.72 4.00
CA SER A 265 -15.58 -20.03 4.36
C SER A 265 -14.70 -19.95 5.62
N LEU A 266 -14.06 -18.81 5.91
CA LEU A 266 -13.47 -18.51 7.22
C LEU A 266 -14.51 -18.43 8.36
N LEU A 267 -15.74 -17.97 8.07
CA LEU A 267 -16.82 -17.90 9.07
C LEU A 267 -17.47 -19.26 9.38
N ILE A 268 -17.27 -20.29 8.54
CA ILE A 268 -17.92 -21.62 8.69
C ILE A 268 -17.07 -22.63 9.51
N ILE A 269 -15.79 -22.36 9.81
CA ILE A 269 -14.98 -23.19 10.73
C ILE A 269 -14.90 -22.54 12.11
N LYS A 270 -16.02 -22.52 12.83
CA LYS A 270 -16.04 -22.38 14.30
C LYS A 270 -17.31 -23.03 14.86
N LEU A 271 -17.48 -24.34 14.62
CA LEU A 271 -18.39 -25.16 15.42
C LEU A 271 -17.63 -25.72 16.62
N LYS A 272 -18.07 -25.29 17.78
CA LYS A 272 -17.62 -25.65 19.12
C LYS A 272 -17.79 -27.15 19.37
N GLU A 273 -16.73 -27.82 19.81
CA GLU A 273 -16.89 -28.92 20.76
C GLU A 273 -17.22 -28.28 22.13
N TYR A 274 -18.45 -28.47 22.58
CA TYR A 274 -18.74 -28.41 24.01
C TYR A 274 -18.71 -29.85 24.53
N ALA A 275 -17.73 -30.13 25.38
CA ALA A 275 -17.66 -31.34 26.16
C ALA A 275 -18.83 -31.41 27.15
N ILE A 276 -19.46 -32.58 27.23
CA ILE A 276 -19.62 -33.32 28.48
C ILE A 276 -19.18 -34.75 28.18
#